data_AF-A0A6G3LST6-F1
#
_entry.id   AF-A0A6G3LST6-F1
#
_cell.length_a   1.000
_cell.length_b   1.000
_cell.length_c   1.000
_cell.angle_alpha   90.00
_cell.angle_beta   90.00
_cell.angle_gamma   90.00
#
_symmetry.space_group_name_H-M   'P 1'
#
loop_
_entity.id
_entity.type
_entity.pdbx_description
1 polymer ?
#
loop_
_entity_poly.entity_id
_entity_poly.type
_entity_poly.pdbx_seq_one_letter_code
_entity_poly.pdbx_strand_id
1 'polypeptide(L)' 'MPTRAPVRRVSLKACKSCGALVPRNVNVCPVCGGTAFVDEWEGVAIILDNSELAKRLKISYKGTFAIKVAGTYVFK' A
#
# COMPACT_ATOMS: atom_id res chain seq x y z
N MET A 1 1.48 -3.30 35.11
CA MET A 1 2.09 -3.16 33.75
C MET A 1 0.97 -3.30 32.73
N PRO A 2 0.72 -2.34 31.83
CA PRO A 2 -0.25 -2.54 30.76
C PRO A 2 0.32 -3.60 29.81
N THR A 3 -0.27 -4.79 29.80
CA THR A 3 0.00 -5.82 28.80
C THR A 3 -0.34 -5.22 27.44
N ARG A 4 0.65 -5.11 26.55
CA ARG A 4 0.42 -4.67 25.17
C ARG A 4 -0.60 -5.63 24.55
N ALA A 5 -1.77 -5.09 24.20
CA ALA A 5 -2.77 -5.85 23.45
C ALA A 5 -2.11 -6.45 22.19
N PRO A 6 -2.44 -7.69 21.81
CA PRO A 6 -1.88 -8.29 20.61
C PRO A 6 -2.21 -7.39 19.43
N VAL A 7 -1.19 -6.81 18.80
CA VAL A 7 -1.35 -6.03 17.59
C VAL A 7 -1.80 -7.01 16.51
N ARG A 8 -3.10 -7.03 16.24
CA ARG A 8 -3.68 -7.79 15.14
C ARG A 8 -3.03 -7.27 13.86
N ARG A 9 -2.02 -7.99 13.37
CA ARG A 9 -1.36 -7.69 12.10
C ARG A 9 -2.41 -7.85 11.02
N VAL A 10 -2.95 -6.73 10.54
CA VAL A 10 -3.80 -6.73 9.36
C VAL A 10 -2.90 -7.19 8.22
N SER A 11 -3.15 -8.39 7.70
CA SER A 11 -2.43 -8.97 6.58
C SER A 11 -2.84 -8.22 5.31
N LEU A 12 -2.14 -7.11 5.07
CA LEU A 12 -2.24 -6.30 3.87
C LEU A 12 -1.29 -6.84 2.81
N LYS A 13 -1.75 -6.82 1.57
CA LYS A 13 -0.92 -7.11 0.39
C LYS A 13 -0.74 -5.83 -0.41
N ALA A 14 0.47 -5.62 -0.93
CA ALA A 14 0.78 -4.50 -1.79
C ALA A 14 0.62 -4.92 -3.26
N CYS A 15 0.04 -4.03 -4.07
CA CYS A 15 -0.02 -4.23 -5.51
C CYS A 15 1.37 -4.00 -6.14
N LYS A 16 1.86 -4.93 -6.96
CA LYS A 16 3.15 -4.76 -7.67
C LYS A 16 3.13 -3.62 -8.67
N SER A 17 1.96 -3.32 -9.24
CA SER A 17 1.84 -2.33 -10.32
C SER A 17 1.80 -0.89 -9.82
N CYS A 18 1.21 -0.63 -8.65
CA CYS A 18 1.01 0.73 -8.14
C CYS A 18 1.36 0.91 -6.65
N GLY A 19 1.76 -0.15 -5.95
CA GLY A 19 2.07 -0.10 -4.52
C GLY A 19 0.85 -0.02 -3.59
N ALA A 20 -0.39 0.00 -4.10
CA ALA A 20 -1.57 0.11 -3.25
C ALA A 20 -1.67 -1.04 -2.25
N LEU A 21 -1.91 -0.71 -0.97
CA LEU A 21 -2.11 -1.66 0.11
C LEU A 21 -3.58 -2.01 0.22
N VAL A 22 -3.91 -3.27 -0.03
CA VAL A 22 -5.28 -3.78 0.01
C VAL A 22 -5.38 -4.98 0.96
N PRO A 23 -6.56 -5.23 1.54
CA PRO A 23 -6.81 -6.46 2.29
C PRO A 23 -6.62 -7.70 1.40
N ARG A 24 -6.22 -8.83 1.99
CA ARG A 24 -6.05 -10.10 1.25
C ARG A 24 -7.29 -10.55 0.49
N ASN A 25 -8.50 -10.22 0.97
CA ASN A 25 -9.79 -10.56 0.36
C ASN A 25 -10.04 -9.89 -1.01
N VAL A 26 -9.24 -8.89 -1.38
CA VAL A 26 -9.43 -8.12 -2.63
C VAL A 26 -8.67 -8.78 -3.78
N ASN A 27 -9.36 -9.32 -4.79
CA ASN A 27 -8.70 -9.98 -5.93
C ASN A 27 -8.22 -9.03 -7.02
N VAL A 28 -8.79 -7.82 -7.11
CA VAL A 28 -8.48 -6.82 -8.15
C VAL A 28 -8.16 -5.50 -7.48
N CYS A 29 -7.06 -4.86 -7.88
CA CYS A 29 -6.65 -3.60 -7.27
C CYS A 29 -7.64 -2.49 -7.65
N PRO A 30 -8.25 -1.78 -6.68
CA PRO A 30 -9.19 -0.70 -6.97
C PRO A 30 -8.53 0.55 -7.54
N VAL A 31 -7.19 0.64 -7.50
CA VAL A 31 -6.42 1.80 -7.95
C VAL A 31 -6.00 1.65 -9.42
N CYS A 32 -5.48 0.48 -9.80
CA CYS A 32 -4.93 0.25 -11.15
C CYS A 32 -5.58 -0.91 -11.92
N GLY A 33 -6.50 -1.67 -11.31
CA GLY A 33 -7.09 -2.86 -11.93
C GLY A 33 -6.17 -4.09 -11.98
N GLY A 34 -4.94 -4.01 -11.49
CA GLY A 34 -4.00 -5.13 -11.48
C GLY A 34 -4.40 -6.25 -10.52
N THR A 35 -3.99 -7.48 -10.85
CA THR A 35 -4.18 -8.69 -10.03
C THR A 35 -2.88 -9.18 -9.40
N ALA A 36 -1.75 -8.51 -9.68
CA ALA A 36 -0.45 -8.85 -9.15
C ALA A 36 -0.22 -8.20 -7.78
N PHE A 37 -0.17 -9.04 -6.73
CA PHE A 37 0.06 -8.60 -5.35
C PHE A 37 1.25 -9.33 -4.72
N VAL A 38 1.81 -8.73 -3.66
CA VAL A 38 2.81 -9.33 -2.78
C VAL A 38 2.53 -9.04 -1.33
N ASP A 39 2.95 -9.96 -0.48
CA ASP A 39 2.93 -9.79 0.97
C ASP A 39 4.22 -9.12 1.50
N GLU A 40 5.31 -9.19 0.74
CA GLU A 40 6.57 -8.54 1.10
C GLU A 40 6.61 -7.10 0.58
N TRP A 41 6.35 -6.16 1.48
CA TRP A 41 6.41 -4.74 1.23
C TRP A 41 6.92 -4.01 2.47
N GLU A 42 7.56 -2.86 2.26
CA GLU A 42 8.15 -2.06 3.32
C GLU A 42 7.78 -0.58 3.14
N GLY A 43 7.56 0.09 4.28
CA GLY A 43 7.16 1.49 4.33
C GLY A 43 5.70 1.72 3.92
N VAL A 44 5.04 2.63 4.61
CA VAL A 44 3.64 3.00 4.35
C VAL A 44 3.53 4.49 4.08
N ALA A 45 2.82 4.83 3.02
CA ALA A 45 2.46 6.18 2.64
C ALA A 45 0.94 6.28 2.61
N ILE A 46 0.37 7.22 3.37
CA ILE A 46 -1.08 7.44 3.42
C ILE A 46 -1.37 8.76 2.72
N ILE A 47 -2.10 8.68 1.61
CA ILE A 47 -2.53 9.84 0.84
C ILE A 47 -3.94 10.20 1.25
N LEU A 48 -4.06 11.27 2.05
CA LEU A 48 -5.33 11.80 2.54
C LEU A 48 -5.95 12.81 1.56
N ASP A 49 -5.12 13.52 0.80
CA ASP A 49 -5.56 14.55 -0.14
C ASP A 49 -4.64 14.65 -1.36
N ASN A 50 -4.98 15.53 -2.31
CA ASN A 50 -4.23 15.76 -3.54
C ASN A 50 -2.98 16.62 -3.27
N SER A 51 -2.12 16.12 -2.38
CA SER A 51 -0.90 16.78 -1.94
C SER A 51 0.16 16.77 -3.04
N GLU A 52 1.19 17.61 -2.93
CA GLU A 52 2.34 17.56 -3.84
C GLU A 52 3.00 16.17 -3.84
N LEU A 53 2.98 15.47 -2.71
CA LEU A 53 3.40 14.08 -2.60
C LEU A 53 2.62 13.16 -3.55
N ALA A 54 1.29 13.29 -3.60
CA ALA A 54 0.44 12.49 -4.48
C ALA A 54 0.82 12.67 -5.95
N LYS A 55 1.12 13.91 -6.37
CA LYS A 55 1.59 14.24 -7.72
C LYS A 55 2.96 13.62 -8.02
N ARG A 56 3.93 13.75 -7.10
CA ARG A 56 5.27 13.17 -7.24
C ARG A 56 5.23 11.64 -7.34
N LEU A 57 4.35 11.01 -6.57
CA LEU A 57 4.16 9.56 -6.54
C LEU A 57 3.29 9.07 -7.72
N LYS A 58 2.73 9.98 -8.52
CA LYS A 58 1.74 9.72 -9.59
C LYS A 58 0.50 8.95 -9.11
N ILE A 59 0.14 9.13 -7.84
CA ILE A 59 -1.03 8.51 -7.23
C ILE A 59 -2.11 9.58 -7.10
N SER A 60 -3.17 9.48 -7.88
CA SER A 60 -4.32 10.42 -7.77
C SER A 60 -5.40 9.96 -6.80
N TYR A 61 -5.29 8.74 -6.27
CA TYR A 61 -6.31 8.14 -5.42
C TYR A 61 -5.94 8.23 -3.94
N LYS A 62 -6.92 8.59 -3.12
CA LYS A 62 -6.79 8.58 -1.66
C LYS A 62 -6.68 7.13 -1.20
N GLY A 63 -5.74 6.85 -0.31
CA GLY A 63 -5.52 5.50 0.18
C GLY A 63 -4.14 5.27 0.77
N THR A 64 -3.90 4.01 1.12
CA THR A 64 -2.66 3.54 1.73
C THR A 64 -1.83 2.84 0.67
N PHE A 65 -0.55 3.22 0.56
CA PHE A 65 0.39 2.73 -0.43
C PHE A 65 1.68 2.29 0.24
N ALA A 66 2.35 1.31 -0.34
CA ALA A 66 3.67 0.88 0.07
C ALA A 66 4.74 1.73 -0.64
N ILE A 67 5.85 1.98 0.04
CA ILE A 67 7.01 2.70 -0.52
C ILE A 67 7.89 1.74 -1.34
N LYS A 68 8.08 0.53 -0.81
CA LYS A 68 8.90 -0.52 -1.40
C LYS A 68 8.12 -1.83 -1.44
N VAL A 69 8.16 -2.49 -2.58
CA VAL A 69 7.37 -3.69 -2.89
C VAL A 69 8.31 -4.73 -3.46
N ALA A 70 8.44 -5.88 -2.79
CA ALA A 70 9.34 -6.98 -3.19
C ALA A 70 10.74 -6.50 -3.62
N GLY A 71 11.37 -5.66 -2.80
CA GLY A 71 12.72 -5.13 -3.07
C GLY A 71 12.78 -3.89 -3.98
N THR A 72 11.69 -3.53 -4.66
CA THR A 72 11.67 -2.42 -5.65
C THR A 72 10.89 -1.21 -5.14
N TYR A 73 11.39 -0.01 -5.38
CA TYR A 73 10.65 1.22 -5.07
C TYR A 73 9.50 1.42 -6.05
N VAL A 74 8.34 1.83 -5.53
CA VAL A 74 7.12 2.04 -6.33
C VAL A 74 7.23 3.30 -7.20
N PHE A 75 8.05 4.26 -6.79
CA PHE A 75 8.24 5.53 -7.46
C PHE A 75 9.51 5.44 -8.32
N LYS A 76 9.36 5.61 -9.63
CA LYS A 76 10.45 5.63 -10.61
C LYS A 76 10.45 6.94 -11.37
#